data_AF-A0A094HZY4-F1
#
_entry.id   AF-A0A094HZY4-F1
#
_cell.length_a   1.000
_cell.length_b   1.000
_cell.length_c   1.000
_cell.angle_alpha   90.00
_cell.angle_beta   90.00
_cell.angle_gamma   90.00
#
_symmetry.space_group_name_H-M   'P 1'
#
loop_
_entity.id
_entity.type
_entity.pdbx_description
1 polymer ?
#
loop_
_entity_poly.entity_id
_entity_poly.type
_entity_poly.pdbx_seq_one_letter_code
_entity_poly.pdbx_strand_id
1 'polypeptide(L)'
;MLSQILTGLAFASHVFGATISLREATRDSCPGYTASNVASTSTGLTADLTLAGPACNIYGKDVHDLKLIVNYDSESRLHVKIEDVDKVAYQVPTSVFPTPDSDSAVSSESSTLEFSHETSPFSFKVTRKSNREVLFDSSAATLIFEDQYIRLRTSLPEDPNIYGLGEHTDTLRLNTTDYTRTLWSRDAYGVPAGQNLYGNHPIYFDHRGD
;
A
#
# COMPACT_ATOMS: atom_id res chain seq x y z
N MET A 1 20.22 -36.98 -76.33
CA MET A 1 19.12 -37.63 -75.60
C MET A 1 19.00 -36.96 -74.24
N LEU A 2 17.78 -36.47 -73.97
CA LEU A 2 17.19 -35.93 -72.74
C LEU A 2 18.06 -35.73 -71.48
N SER A 3 17.95 -34.54 -70.87
CA SER A 3 17.20 -34.40 -69.62
C SER A 3 16.98 -32.92 -69.29
N GLN A 4 15.71 -32.50 -69.22
CA GLN A 4 15.29 -31.22 -68.65
C GLN A 4 15.19 -31.40 -67.13
N ILE A 5 15.81 -30.51 -66.36
CA ILE A 5 15.56 -30.40 -64.91
C ILE A 5 14.88 -29.05 -64.68
N LEU A 6 13.61 -29.13 -64.30
CA LEU A 6 12.79 -28.00 -63.87
C LEU A 6 13.05 -27.80 -62.37
N THR A 7 13.74 -26.73 -61.99
CA THR A 7 13.91 -26.33 -60.59
C THR A 7 12.84 -25.31 -60.23
N GLY A 8 11.84 -25.73 -59.45
CA GLY A 8 10.87 -24.83 -58.83
C GLY A 8 11.48 -24.12 -57.62
N LEU A 9 11.42 -22.79 -57.59
CA LEU A 9 11.70 -22.00 -56.39
C LEU A 9 10.49 -22.06 -55.45
N ALA A 10 10.64 -22.70 -54.30
CA ALA A 10 9.73 -22.52 -53.17
C ALA A 10 10.16 -21.28 -52.38
N PHE A 11 9.36 -20.21 -52.41
CA PHE A 11 9.53 -19.08 -51.50
C PHE A 11 9.01 -19.48 -50.12
N ALA A 12 9.92 -19.77 -49.19
CA ALA A 12 9.60 -19.90 -47.78
C ALA A 12 9.44 -18.49 -47.17
N SER A 13 8.20 -18.01 -47.06
CA SER A 13 7.88 -16.80 -46.29
C SER A 13 8.16 -17.06 -44.81
N HIS A 14 9.26 -16.52 -44.30
CA HIS A 14 9.59 -16.54 -42.88
C HIS A 14 8.72 -15.51 -42.17
N VAL A 15 7.71 -15.98 -41.43
CA VAL A 15 7.00 -15.15 -40.46
C VAL A 15 7.92 -15.01 -39.24
N PHE A 16 8.59 -13.86 -39.13
CA PHE A 16 9.27 -13.48 -37.89
C PHE A 16 8.18 -13.10 -36.87
N GLY A 17 7.72 -14.09 -36.10
CA GLY A 17 6.98 -13.82 -34.88
C GLY A 17 7.94 -13.21 -33.86
N ALA A 18 7.88 -11.89 -33.66
CA ALA A 18 8.52 -11.27 -32.51
C ALA A 18 7.80 -11.77 -31.26
N THR A 19 8.38 -12.75 -30.56
CA THR A 19 7.97 -13.10 -29.21
C THR A 19 8.27 -11.91 -28.32
N ILE A 20 7.26 -11.10 -28.02
CA ILE A 20 7.36 -10.08 -26.96
C ILE A 20 7.53 -10.85 -25.66
N SER A 21 8.77 -10.94 -25.16
CA SER A 21 9.01 -11.37 -23.80
C SER A 21 8.43 -10.29 -22.90
N LEU A 22 7.25 -10.52 -22.33
CA LEU A 22 6.71 -9.67 -21.27
C LEU A 22 7.77 -9.65 -20.15
N ARG A 23 8.36 -8.49 -19.91
CA ARG A 23 9.21 -8.30 -18.74
C ARG A 23 8.29 -8.50 -17.54
N GLU A 24 8.60 -9.48 -16.68
CA GLU A 24 7.86 -9.65 -15.42
C GLU A 24 7.88 -8.31 -14.69
N ALA A 25 6.68 -7.81 -14.35
CA ALA A 25 6.55 -6.54 -13.65
C ALA A 25 7.25 -6.65 -12.30
N THR A 26 8.10 -5.68 -11.98
CA THR A 26 8.64 -5.53 -10.62
C THR A 26 7.71 -4.64 -9.82
N ARG A 27 7.69 -4.80 -8.49
CA ARG A 27 6.82 -3.99 -7.62
C ARG A 27 7.02 -2.49 -7.79
N ASP A 28 8.21 -2.05 -8.17
CA ASP A 28 8.52 -0.62 -8.37
C ASP A 28 8.15 -0.12 -9.78
N SER A 29 7.76 -1.02 -10.68
CA SER A 29 7.26 -0.69 -12.02
C SER A 29 5.73 -0.56 -12.09
N CYS A 30 5.01 -0.82 -10.99
CA CYS A 30 3.56 -0.72 -10.97
C CYS A 30 3.07 0.72 -11.08
N PRO A 31 1.99 0.96 -11.86
CA PRO A 31 1.54 2.31 -12.19
C PRO A 31 1.00 3.08 -10.98
N GLY A 32 0.59 2.38 -9.91
CA GLY A 32 -0.13 2.97 -8.81
C GLY A 32 -1.54 3.41 -9.21
N TYR A 33 -2.06 4.42 -8.53
CA TYR A 33 -3.43 4.92 -8.72
C TYR A 33 -3.42 6.41 -9.05
N THR A 34 -4.50 6.91 -9.63
CA THR A 34 -4.77 8.34 -9.79
C THR A 34 -6.00 8.71 -8.97
N ALA A 35 -5.90 9.77 -8.17
CA ALA A 35 -7.03 10.31 -7.43
C ALA A 35 -7.86 11.27 -8.29
N SER A 36 -9.18 11.12 -8.21
CA SER A 36 -10.16 11.99 -8.86
C SER A 36 -11.36 12.19 -7.93
N ASN A 37 -12.28 13.10 -8.32
CA ASN A 37 -13.51 13.39 -7.56
C ASN A 37 -13.25 13.67 -6.07
N VAL A 38 -12.17 14.39 -5.78
CA VAL A 38 -11.81 14.75 -4.41
C VAL A 38 -12.87 15.69 -3.84
N ALA A 39 -13.52 15.28 -2.76
CA ALA A 39 -14.60 16.01 -2.13
C ALA A 39 -14.38 16.10 -0.61
N SER A 40 -14.31 17.32 -0.09
CA SER A 40 -14.25 17.56 1.36
C SER A 40 -15.58 17.21 2.02
N THR A 41 -15.50 16.71 3.25
CA THR A 41 -16.64 16.52 4.16
C THR A 41 -16.49 17.47 5.35
N SER A 42 -17.45 17.48 6.27
CA SER A 42 -17.33 18.27 7.52
C SER A 42 -16.18 17.83 8.41
N THR A 43 -15.73 16.58 8.29
CA THR A 43 -14.75 15.94 9.18
C THR A 43 -13.60 15.28 8.41
N GLY A 44 -13.37 15.65 7.14
CA GLY A 44 -12.34 15.00 6.32
C GLY A 44 -12.56 15.17 4.82
N LEU A 45 -12.31 14.10 4.06
CA LEU A 45 -12.52 14.08 2.62
C LEU A 45 -12.72 12.67 2.08
N THR A 46 -13.19 12.59 0.84
CA THR A 46 -13.22 11.36 0.04
C THR A 46 -12.62 11.60 -1.33
N ALA A 47 -12.13 10.55 -1.98
CA ALA A 47 -11.70 10.57 -3.38
C ALA A 47 -11.92 9.21 -4.03
N ASP A 48 -12.02 9.18 -5.35
CA ASP A 48 -11.99 7.95 -6.14
C ASP A 48 -10.54 7.71 -6.56
N LEU A 49 -10.03 6.50 -6.38
CA LEU A 49 -8.70 6.11 -6.85
C LEU A 49 -8.87 5.07 -7.96
N THR A 50 -8.38 5.39 -9.16
CA THR A 50 -8.43 4.49 -10.32
C THR A 50 -7.02 4.08 -10.70
N LEU A 51 -6.82 2.80 -11.04
CA LEU A 51 -5.53 2.27 -11.46
C LEU A 51 -4.94 3.11 -12.62
N ALA A 52 -3.72 3.63 -12.44
CA ALA A 52 -3.15 4.67 -13.31
C ALA A 52 -2.53 4.14 -14.62
N GLY A 53 -2.72 2.86 -14.93
CA GLY A 53 -2.11 2.22 -16.09
C GLY A 53 -2.50 0.74 -16.22
N PRO A 54 -1.80 -0.04 -17.06
CA PRO A 54 -2.03 -1.47 -17.18
C PRO A 54 -1.86 -2.18 -15.83
N ALA A 55 -2.72 -3.14 -15.55
CA ALA A 55 -2.63 -3.99 -14.36
C ALA A 55 -1.27 -4.69 -14.27
N CYS A 56 -0.66 -4.57 -13.09
CA CYS A 56 0.61 -5.17 -12.72
C CYS A 56 0.47 -6.68 -12.54
N ASN A 57 -0.57 -7.09 -11.81
CA ASN A 57 -0.92 -8.47 -11.46
C ASN A 57 0.28 -9.30 -10.98
N ILE A 58 1.10 -8.75 -10.07
CA ILE A 58 2.36 -9.38 -9.69
C ILE A 58 2.11 -10.56 -8.75
N TYR A 59 1.24 -10.38 -7.76
CA TYR A 59 0.94 -11.38 -6.73
C TYR A 59 -0.56 -11.70 -6.61
N GLY A 60 -1.37 -11.18 -7.52
CA GLY A 60 -2.82 -11.29 -7.53
C GLY A 60 -3.40 -10.53 -8.71
N LYS A 61 -4.70 -10.24 -8.66
CA LYS A 61 -5.37 -9.37 -9.64
C LYS A 61 -5.49 -7.96 -9.09
N ASP A 62 -5.03 -6.96 -9.84
CA ASP A 62 -5.22 -5.55 -9.44
C ASP A 62 -6.71 -5.22 -9.29
N VAL A 63 -7.04 -4.51 -8.22
CA VAL A 63 -8.35 -3.92 -8.02
C VAL A 63 -8.36 -2.56 -8.74
N HIS A 64 -9.21 -2.45 -9.75
CA HIS A 64 -9.19 -1.28 -10.65
C HIS A 64 -9.66 0.01 -9.97
N ASP A 65 -10.75 -0.07 -9.20
CA ASP A 65 -11.43 1.08 -8.61
C ASP A 65 -11.47 0.96 -7.09
N LEU A 66 -10.87 1.94 -6.41
CA LEU A 66 -10.85 2.06 -4.95
C LEU A 66 -11.49 3.37 -4.51
N LYS A 67 -11.90 3.41 -3.25
CA LYS A 67 -12.37 4.61 -2.57
C LYS A 67 -11.40 5.00 -1.46
N LEU A 68 -10.93 6.25 -1.49
CA LEU A 68 -10.26 6.89 -0.37
C LEU A 68 -11.29 7.56 0.54
N ILE A 69 -11.20 7.29 1.84
CA ILE A 69 -12.00 7.92 2.89
C ILE A 69 -11.04 8.40 3.96
N VAL A 70 -11.05 9.70 4.25
CA VAL A 70 -10.24 10.31 5.31
C VAL A 70 -11.18 10.93 6.32
N ASN A 71 -10.99 10.59 7.60
CA ASN A 71 -11.75 11.15 8.71
C ASN A 71 -10.83 11.64 9.83
N TYR A 72 -11.04 12.87 10.28
CA TYR A 72 -10.45 13.40 11.51
C TYR A 72 -11.29 12.91 12.69
N ASP A 73 -11.04 11.66 13.11
CA ASP A 73 -11.78 10.99 14.18
C ASP A 73 -11.69 11.73 15.53
N SER A 74 -10.67 12.56 15.75
CA SER A 74 -10.56 13.48 16.88
C SER A 74 -9.51 14.56 16.60
N GLU A 75 -9.29 15.47 17.55
CA GLU A 75 -8.22 16.48 17.47
C GLU A 75 -6.83 15.87 17.21
N SER A 76 -6.56 14.65 17.69
CA SER A 76 -5.24 14.00 17.62
C SER A 76 -5.24 12.65 16.91
N ARG A 77 -6.35 12.26 16.26
CA ARG A 77 -6.46 11.01 15.50
C ARG A 77 -7.04 11.26 14.12
N LEU A 78 -6.30 10.80 13.11
CA LEU A 78 -6.68 10.84 11.71
C LEU A 78 -6.74 9.41 11.19
N HIS A 79 -7.85 9.06 10.55
CA HIS A 79 -8.09 7.75 9.97
C HIS A 79 -8.12 7.87 8.44
N VAL A 80 -7.19 7.19 7.79
CA VAL A 80 -7.18 7.01 6.33
C VAL A 80 -7.61 5.57 6.03
N LYS A 81 -8.66 5.42 5.23
CA LYS A 81 -9.14 4.14 4.75
C LYS A 81 -9.11 4.14 3.22
N ILE A 82 -8.58 3.06 2.65
CA ILE A 82 -8.66 2.75 1.22
C ILE A 82 -9.36 1.41 1.12
N GLU A 83 -10.47 1.36 0.40
CA GLU A 83 -11.26 0.14 0.19
C GLU A 83 -11.59 -0.04 -1.28
N ASP A 84 -11.85 -1.28 -1.70
CA ASP A 84 -12.37 -1.55 -3.04
C ASP A 84 -13.83 -1.11 -3.16
N VAL A 85 -14.20 -0.52 -4.31
CA VAL A 85 -15.56 0.01 -4.52
C VAL A 85 -16.61 -1.10 -4.44
N ASP A 86 -16.27 -2.30 -4.91
CA ASP A 86 -17.15 -3.47 -4.90
C ASP A 86 -17.32 -4.11 -3.51
N LYS A 87 -16.49 -3.72 -2.53
CA LYS A 87 -16.48 -4.20 -1.15
C LYS A 87 -16.39 -5.72 -1.02
N VAL A 88 -15.61 -6.33 -1.89
CA VAL A 88 -15.27 -7.75 -1.90
C VAL A 88 -14.16 -8.04 -0.88
N ALA A 89 -13.25 -7.09 -0.65
CA ALA A 89 -12.19 -7.29 0.34
C ALA A 89 -12.77 -7.44 1.75
N TYR A 90 -12.28 -8.45 2.48
CA TYR A 90 -12.69 -8.67 3.86
C TYR A 90 -12.29 -7.48 4.74
N GLN A 91 -13.23 -7.00 5.55
CA GLN A 91 -13.00 -5.96 6.55
C GLN A 91 -13.17 -6.57 7.94
N VAL A 92 -12.23 -6.29 8.85
CA VAL A 92 -12.35 -6.73 10.25
C VAL A 92 -13.63 -6.12 10.83
N PRO A 93 -14.58 -6.92 11.34
CA PRO A 93 -15.81 -6.41 11.89
C PRO A 93 -15.56 -5.45 13.06
N THR A 94 -16.34 -4.38 13.15
CA THR A 94 -16.24 -3.40 14.24
C THR A 94 -16.59 -4.00 15.62
N SER A 95 -17.29 -5.13 15.66
CA SER A 95 -17.49 -5.91 16.88
C SER A 95 -16.21 -6.55 17.43
N VAL A 96 -15.21 -6.76 16.57
CA VAL A 96 -13.90 -7.31 16.92
C VAL A 96 -12.88 -6.18 17.12
N PHE A 97 -12.88 -5.20 16.22
CA PHE A 97 -12.00 -4.03 16.29
C PHE A 97 -12.84 -2.75 16.19
N PRO A 98 -13.33 -2.22 17.33
CA PRO A 98 -14.21 -1.08 17.32
C PRO A 98 -13.48 0.15 16.80
N THR A 99 -14.10 0.81 15.82
CA THR A 99 -13.69 2.15 15.43
C THR A 99 -14.21 3.16 16.46
N PRO A 100 -13.54 4.29 16.62
CA PRO A 100 -13.97 5.32 17.55
C PRO A 100 -15.33 5.92 17.21
N ASP A 101 -16.07 6.38 18.22
CA ASP A 101 -17.38 6.99 18.03
C ASP A 101 -17.29 8.29 17.20
N SER A 102 -18.25 8.45 16.29
CA SER A 102 -18.35 9.62 15.40
C SER A 102 -18.52 10.95 16.13
N ASP A 103 -19.04 10.92 17.36
CA ASP A 103 -19.30 12.12 18.17
C ASP A 103 -18.00 12.85 18.56
N SER A 104 -16.85 12.17 18.45
CA SER A 104 -15.53 12.76 18.70
C SER A 104 -14.87 13.37 17.45
N ALA A 105 -15.47 13.20 16.27
CA ALA A 105 -14.92 13.69 15.02
C ALA A 105 -14.90 15.23 14.97
N VAL A 106 -13.84 15.78 14.40
CA VAL A 106 -13.60 17.22 14.31
C VAL A 106 -13.39 17.65 12.86
N SER A 107 -13.47 18.95 12.58
CA SER A 107 -13.10 19.46 11.25
C SER A 107 -11.59 19.41 11.04
N SER A 108 -11.17 19.53 9.78
CA SER A 108 -9.75 19.64 9.43
C SER A 108 -9.05 20.77 10.18
N GLU A 109 -9.71 21.89 10.42
CA GLU A 109 -9.15 23.08 11.08
C GLU A 109 -8.85 22.80 12.55
N SER A 110 -9.76 22.10 13.24
CA SER A 110 -9.66 21.77 14.65
C SER A 110 -8.67 20.62 14.96
N SER A 111 -8.25 19.84 13.96
CA SER A 111 -7.25 18.79 14.18
C SER A 111 -5.82 19.36 14.32
N THR A 112 -5.01 18.72 15.15
CA THR A 112 -3.55 18.92 15.23
C THR A 112 -2.79 18.28 14.07
N LEU A 113 -3.48 17.46 13.25
CA LEU A 113 -2.95 16.76 12.10
C LEU A 113 -3.48 17.39 10.81
N GLU A 114 -2.69 17.30 9.74
CA GLU A 114 -3.05 17.74 8.39
C GLU A 114 -2.85 16.59 7.41
N PHE A 115 -3.90 16.25 6.65
CA PHE A 115 -3.83 15.35 5.50
C PHE A 115 -3.59 16.13 4.21
N SER A 116 -2.63 15.69 3.41
CA SER A 116 -2.40 16.18 2.05
C SER A 116 -2.18 15.01 1.09
N HIS A 117 -2.40 15.24 -0.21
CA HIS A 117 -2.24 14.21 -1.22
C HIS A 117 -1.73 14.78 -2.54
N GLU A 118 -1.05 13.93 -3.30
CA GLU A 118 -0.76 14.11 -4.73
C GLU A 118 -1.75 13.28 -5.54
N THR A 119 -2.21 13.79 -6.68
CA THR A 119 -3.26 13.14 -7.45
C THR A 119 -2.74 12.05 -8.37
N SER A 120 -1.56 12.21 -8.99
CA SER A 120 -1.03 11.27 -9.98
C SER A 120 0.51 11.27 -10.04
N PRO A 121 1.19 10.16 -9.70
CA PRO A 121 0.63 9.00 -9.02
C PRO A 121 0.13 9.38 -7.62
N PHE A 122 -0.96 8.74 -7.20
CA PHE A 122 -1.58 8.97 -5.91
C PHE A 122 -0.61 8.63 -4.79
N SER A 123 -0.42 9.60 -3.89
CA SER A 123 0.22 9.41 -2.60
C SER A 123 -0.38 10.41 -1.62
N PHE A 124 -0.23 10.16 -0.33
CA PHE A 124 -0.68 11.04 0.72
C PHE A 124 0.36 11.18 1.85
N LYS A 125 0.23 12.28 2.57
CA LYS A 125 1.03 12.61 3.76
C LYS A 125 0.13 12.98 4.93
N VAL A 126 0.61 12.68 6.13
CA VAL A 126 0.04 13.18 7.39
C VAL A 126 1.10 14.00 8.09
N THR A 127 0.80 15.27 8.32
CA THR A 127 1.74 16.25 8.89
C THR A 127 1.25 16.74 10.24
N ARG A 128 2.13 16.83 11.24
CA ARG A 128 1.84 17.50 12.51
C ARG A 128 1.82 19.00 12.28
N LYS A 129 0.72 19.67 12.60
CA LYS A 129 0.58 21.12 12.31
C LYS A 129 1.52 22.00 13.13
N SER A 130 1.77 21.65 14.40
CA SER A 130 2.50 22.50 15.34
C SER A 130 3.95 22.77 14.91
N ASN A 131 4.64 21.78 14.36
CA ASN A 131 6.06 21.86 13.98
C ASN A 131 6.31 21.52 12.50
N ARG A 132 5.24 21.23 11.73
CA ARG A 132 5.29 20.84 10.31
C ARG A 132 6.05 19.53 10.04
N GLU A 133 6.28 18.71 11.06
CA GLU A 133 6.91 17.40 10.90
C GLU A 133 5.98 16.44 10.15
N VAL A 134 6.52 15.75 9.15
CA VAL A 134 5.78 14.71 8.41
C VAL A 134 5.85 13.39 9.19
N LEU A 135 4.68 12.92 9.63
CA LEU A 135 4.53 11.70 10.43
C LEU A 135 4.32 10.46 9.56
N PHE A 136 3.68 10.64 8.41
CA PHE A 136 3.46 9.59 7.42
C PHE A 136 3.61 10.17 6.02
N ASP A 137 4.35 9.50 5.14
CA ASP A 137 4.55 9.91 3.73
C ASP A 137 4.63 8.68 2.82
N SER A 138 3.56 8.45 2.06
CA SER A 138 3.48 7.29 1.16
C SER A 138 4.17 7.46 -0.19
N SER A 139 4.74 8.64 -0.48
CA SER A 139 5.33 8.93 -1.79
C SER A 139 6.58 8.11 -2.13
N ALA A 140 7.20 7.45 -1.14
CA ALA A 140 8.39 6.61 -1.33
C ALA A 140 8.14 5.34 -2.15
N ALA A 141 6.89 4.92 -2.33
CA ALA A 141 6.52 3.85 -3.25
C ALA A 141 5.07 3.99 -3.70
N THR A 142 4.78 3.60 -4.94
CA THR A 142 3.41 3.50 -5.44
C THR A 142 2.58 2.51 -4.62
N LEU A 143 1.32 2.89 -4.37
CA LEU A 143 0.31 2.01 -3.82
C LEU A 143 0.08 0.83 -4.77
N ILE A 144 0.09 -0.39 -4.25
CA ILE A 144 -0.36 -1.58 -4.97
C ILE A 144 -1.54 -2.15 -4.18
N PHE A 145 -2.64 -2.45 -4.86
CA PHE A 145 -3.83 -3.01 -4.28
C PHE A 145 -4.39 -4.11 -5.19
N GLU A 146 -3.97 -5.34 -4.90
CA GLU A 146 -4.41 -6.56 -5.56
C GLU A 146 -5.26 -7.39 -4.57
N ASP A 147 -6.05 -8.33 -5.09
CA ASP A 147 -6.91 -9.21 -4.27
C ASP A 147 -6.18 -10.02 -3.19
N GLN A 148 -4.89 -10.32 -3.39
CA GLN A 148 -4.04 -11.07 -2.45
C GLN A 148 -2.78 -10.31 -2.03
N TYR A 149 -2.61 -9.05 -2.44
CA TYR A 149 -1.41 -8.28 -2.13
C TYR A 149 -1.68 -6.78 -2.02
N ILE A 150 -1.34 -6.20 -0.88
CA ILE A 150 -1.41 -4.76 -0.65
C ILE A 150 -0.02 -4.26 -0.28
N ARG A 151 0.44 -3.18 -0.94
CA ARG A 151 1.68 -2.48 -0.61
C ARG A 151 1.38 -1.02 -0.29
N LEU A 152 1.67 -0.64 0.94
CA LEU A 152 1.74 0.76 1.38
C LEU A 152 3.05 0.94 2.14
N ARG A 153 3.72 2.07 1.94
CA ARG A 153 4.96 2.42 2.65
C ARG A 153 4.81 3.80 3.28
N THR A 154 5.62 4.07 4.29
CA THR A 154 5.89 5.43 4.75
C THR A 154 7.40 5.64 4.82
N SER A 155 7.86 6.87 4.60
CA SER A 155 9.21 7.25 4.99
C SER A 155 9.30 7.37 6.53
N LEU A 156 10.50 7.14 7.05
CA LEU A 156 10.88 7.35 8.44
C LEU A 156 12.10 8.29 8.47
N PRO A 157 12.33 9.00 9.59
CA PRO A 157 13.47 9.89 9.75
C PRO A 157 14.78 9.09 9.81
N GLU A 158 15.89 9.81 9.80
CA GLU A 158 17.20 9.22 10.07
C GLU A 158 17.23 8.72 11.52
N ASP A 159 17.65 7.46 11.73
CA ASP A 159 17.67 6.76 13.02
C ASP A 159 16.33 6.80 13.82
N PRO A 160 15.24 6.21 13.30
CA PRO A 160 13.94 6.30 13.96
C PRO A 160 13.88 5.49 15.26
N ASN A 161 13.02 5.93 16.19
CA ASN A 161 12.74 5.21 17.45
C ASN A 161 11.40 4.50 17.35
N ILE A 162 11.41 3.29 16.78
CA ILE A 162 10.20 2.49 16.56
C ILE A 162 10.03 1.43 17.67
N TYR A 163 8.80 1.26 18.14
CA TYR A 163 8.40 0.30 19.18
C TYR A 163 7.06 -0.36 18.79
N GLY A 164 6.80 -1.60 19.19
CA GLY A 164 5.51 -2.29 18.92
C GLY A 164 5.66 -3.46 17.95
N LEU A 165 4.70 -3.64 17.03
CA LEU A 165 4.67 -4.70 15.99
C LEU A 165 4.75 -6.14 16.54
N GLY A 166 4.05 -6.41 17.64
CA GLY A 166 4.05 -7.72 18.29
C GLY A 166 3.25 -8.80 17.52
N GLU A 167 3.42 -10.08 17.82
CA GLU A 167 4.23 -10.65 18.91
C GLU A 167 5.61 -11.12 18.43
N HIS A 168 6.67 -10.78 19.19
CA HIS A 168 8.05 -11.18 18.91
C HIS A 168 8.93 -11.07 20.17
N THR A 169 10.18 -11.54 20.10
CA THR A 169 11.17 -11.48 21.19
C THR A 169 12.29 -10.44 20.98
N ASP A 170 12.12 -9.51 20.03
CA ASP A 170 13.11 -8.46 19.79
C ASP A 170 13.26 -7.51 20.97
N THR A 171 14.31 -6.68 20.93
CA THR A 171 14.49 -5.57 21.86
C THR A 171 13.34 -4.57 21.77
N LEU A 172 13.11 -3.82 22.85
CA LEU A 172 12.02 -2.84 22.94
C LEU A 172 12.07 -1.82 21.78
N ARG A 173 13.22 -1.17 21.56
CA ARG A 173 13.47 -0.38 20.34
C ARG A 173 13.78 -1.34 19.20
N LEU A 174 12.99 -1.26 18.12
CA LEU A 174 13.09 -2.16 16.98
C LEU A 174 14.29 -1.83 16.09
N ASN A 175 14.86 -2.86 15.46
CA ASN A 175 15.82 -2.68 14.39
C ASN A 175 15.11 -2.12 13.14
N THR A 176 15.67 -1.08 12.55
CA THR A 176 15.10 -0.33 11.42
C THR A 176 15.92 -0.47 10.13
N THR A 177 17.01 -1.27 10.16
CA THR A 177 17.87 -1.56 9.01
C THR A 177 17.69 -2.99 8.55
N ASP A 178 17.33 -3.19 7.28
CA ASP A 178 17.18 -4.49 6.61
C ASP A 178 16.40 -5.52 7.42
N TYR A 179 15.30 -5.06 8.03
CA TYR A 179 14.50 -5.84 8.95
C TYR A 179 13.11 -6.11 8.38
N THR A 180 12.65 -7.36 8.49
CA THR A 180 11.32 -7.80 8.09
C THR A 180 10.62 -8.48 9.26
N ARG A 181 9.36 -8.11 9.49
CA ARG A 181 8.50 -8.71 10.52
C ARG A 181 7.25 -9.30 9.87
N THR A 182 7.03 -10.58 10.12
CA THR A 182 5.81 -11.28 9.70
C THR A 182 4.81 -11.29 10.85
N LEU A 183 3.57 -10.86 10.59
CA LEU A 183 2.44 -11.01 11.52
C LEU A 183 1.55 -12.13 11.00
N TRP A 184 1.73 -13.31 11.57
CA TRP A 184 0.91 -14.49 11.27
C TRP A 184 0.89 -15.41 12.48
N SER A 185 -0.25 -15.51 13.15
CA SER A 185 -0.40 -16.33 14.37
C SER A 185 0.04 -17.78 14.13
N ARG A 186 1.02 -18.23 14.90
CA ARG A 186 1.62 -19.56 14.80
C ARG A 186 2.09 -20.02 16.17
N ASP A 187 1.85 -21.30 16.49
CA ASP A 187 2.52 -21.93 17.63
C ASP A 187 4.04 -22.04 17.39
N ALA A 188 4.80 -21.42 18.30
CA ALA A 188 6.24 -21.26 18.19
C ALA A 188 6.93 -21.52 19.55
N TYR A 189 6.97 -22.80 19.95
CA TYR A 189 7.67 -23.25 21.17
C TYR A 189 9.10 -22.72 21.24
N GLY A 190 9.49 -22.25 22.43
CA GLY A 190 10.82 -21.69 22.68
C GLY A 190 11.01 -20.26 22.16
N VAL A 191 9.96 -19.65 21.59
CA VAL A 191 9.92 -18.24 21.14
C VAL A 191 11.17 -17.82 20.35
N PRO A 192 11.44 -18.48 19.20
CA PRO A 192 12.65 -18.22 18.42
C PRO A 192 12.73 -16.77 17.93
N ALA A 193 13.92 -16.17 18.06
CA ALA A 193 14.18 -14.81 17.61
C ALA A 193 13.92 -14.63 16.11
N GLY A 194 13.38 -13.47 15.73
CA GLY A 194 13.12 -13.12 14.32
C GLY A 194 11.92 -13.83 13.67
N GLN A 195 11.18 -14.67 14.39
CA GLN A 195 10.01 -15.40 13.86
C GLN A 195 8.68 -14.73 14.25
N ASN A 196 7.61 -15.06 13.52
CA ASN A 196 6.24 -14.79 13.93
C ASN A 196 5.80 -15.75 15.06
N LEU A 197 5.04 -15.23 16.03
CA LEU A 197 4.59 -15.94 17.22
C LEU A 197 3.04 -16.03 17.29
N TYR A 198 2.45 -16.01 18.48
CA TYR A 198 1.03 -16.37 18.70
C TYR A 198 0.07 -15.22 18.34
N GLY A 199 0.43 -13.97 18.63
CA GLY A 199 -0.40 -12.79 18.41
C GLY A 199 -0.07 -11.98 17.15
N ASN A 200 -1.04 -11.17 16.70
CA ASN A 200 -0.86 -10.16 15.67
C ASN A 200 -1.23 -8.78 16.23
N HIS A 201 -0.26 -7.90 16.39
CA HIS A 201 -0.42 -6.56 16.95
C HIS A 201 0.17 -5.53 15.96
N PRO A 202 -0.56 -5.14 14.90
CA PRO A 202 -0.09 -4.24 13.84
C PRO A 202 -0.09 -2.77 14.28
N ILE A 203 0.28 -2.50 15.53
CA ILE A 203 0.44 -1.16 16.09
C ILE A 203 1.92 -0.92 16.34
N TYR A 204 2.41 0.25 15.95
CA TYR A 204 3.73 0.72 16.32
C TYR A 204 3.65 2.15 16.85
N PHE A 205 4.65 2.51 17.63
CA PHE A 205 4.88 3.85 18.12
C PHE A 205 6.20 4.34 17.57
N ASP A 206 6.20 5.57 17.09
CA ASP A 206 7.38 6.26 16.59
C ASP A 206 7.66 7.47 17.48
N HIS A 207 8.68 7.35 18.32
CA HIS A 207 9.03 8.39 19.29
C HIS A 207 9.97 9.40 18.64
N ARG A 208 9.40 10.50 18.16
CA ARG A 208 10.15 11.51 17.39
C ARG A 208 11.00 12.46 18.22
N GLY A 209 10.81 12.52 19.53
CA GLY A 209 11.51 13.48 20.40
C GLY A 209 11.14 14.93 20.05
N ASP A 210 11.15 15.78 21.06
CA ASP A 210 11.20 17.24 20.86
C ASP A 210 12.53 17.73 21.46
#